data_AF-A0A1E7FFF3-F1
#
_entry.id   AF-A0A1E7FFF3-F1
#
_cell.length_a   1.000
_cell.length_b   1.000
_cell.length_c   1.000
_cell.angle_alpha   90.00
_cell.angle_beta   90.00
_cell.angle_gamma   90.00
#
_symmetry.space_group_name_H-M   'P 1'
#
loop_
_entity.id
_entity.type
_entity.pdbx_description
1 polymer ?
#
loop_
_entity_poly.entity_id
_entity_poly.type
_entity_poly.pdbx_seq_one_letter_code
_entity_poly.pdbx_strand_id
1 'polypeptide(L)'
;MEAETYQKNESDKLEHAKLLRKQPLSNPHVRRFYTRTRGIPYHCLVENKDGEVKEEYEEDEEEQDQKPKSIPYSVKVERCPLTSGTYVILPRSWCHQWRRYMKTGDGCKPLPPDSSFLLCDTHKLAVLPPHLEAFLNGETTQLFASVKQDVVSSSPAATSAGVPRSPVGMTQPSGRTLDADLMNALSAAGISRVDMTAQRRAMLQLEEQQHERLQQQQQEVAVIASPTTPRRRRDSSSSCCNNDLLDRENHAVIELVTHEELLALQQETGCWSKQEQFSLTYSMCVTVEKNGTYGFSTLRCRECDSTGLRFTAPCASASAPIKKTKTDPQRKVQKKKKKKKKKLTVTPNKQIEELK
;
A
#
# COMPACT_ATOMS: atom_id res chain seq x y z
N MET A 1 47.39 13.51 -3.73
CA MET A 1 47.50 13.16 -2.29
C MET A 1 46.34 13.72 -1.46
N GLU A 2 46.19 15.02 -1.23
CA GLU A 2 45.10 15.54 -0.35
C GLU A 2 43.68 15.20 -0.85
N ALA A 3 43.42 15.32 -2.15
CA ALA A 3 42.13 14.97 -2.74
C ALA A 3 41.79 13.47 -2.63
N GLU A 4 42.79 12.59 -2.68
CA GLU A 4 42.61 11.15 -2.57
C GLU A 4 42.29 10.74 -1.12
N THR A 5 42.94 11.36 -0.15
CA THR A 5 42.65 11.17 1.28
C THR A 5 41.24 11.64 1.61
N TYR A 6 40.81 12.77 1.05
CA TYR A 6 39.44 13.27 1.23
C TYR A 6 38.39 12.30 0.64
N GLN A 7 38.60 11.83 -0.59
CA GLN A 7 37.69 10.86 -1.22
C GLN A 7 37.61 9.54 -0.44
N LYS A 8 38.75 9.04 0.06
CA LYS A 8 38.78 7.84 0.91
C LYS A 8 38.00 8.05 2.21
N ASN A 9 38.22 9.17 2.89
CA ASN A 9 37.51 9.48 4.13
C ASN A 9 36.00 9.60 3.93
N GLU A 10 35.55 10.19 2.83
CA GLU A 10 34.12 10.24 2.49
C GLU A 10 33.55 8.85 2.15
N SER A 11 34.31 8.03 1.42
CA SER A 11 33.92 6.63 1.15
C SER A 11 33.79 5.81 2.43
N ASP A 12 34.76 5.91 3.33
CA ASP A 12 34.80 5.17 4.60
C ASP A 12 33.63 5.61 5.52
N LYS A 13 33.30 6.91 5.55
CA LYS A 13 32.11 7.42 6.26
C LYS A 13 30.82 6.84 5.69
N LEU A 14 30.69 6.81 4.36
CA LEU A 14 29.50 6.25 3.69
C LEU A 14 29.36 4.75 3.97
N GLU A 15 30.46 4.00 3.93
CA GLU A 15 30.48 2.57 4.24
C GLU A 15 30.15 2.30 5.72
N HIS A 16 30.75 3.04 6.64
CA HIS A 16 30.42 2.96 8.07
C HIS A 16 28.94 3.27 8.33
N ALA A 17 28.38 4.30 7.68
CA ALA A 17 26.95 4.60 7.75
C ALA A 17 26.08 3.48 7.16
N LYS A 18 26.54 2.74 6.14
CA LYS A 18 25.84 1.55 5.62
C LYS A 18 25.89 0.40 6.64
N LEU A 19 27.02 0.19 7.33
CA LEU A 19 27.16 -0.84 8.36
C LEU A 19 26.27 -0.57 9.58
N LEU A 20 26.21 0.68 10.05
CA LEU A 20 25.31 1.07 11.14
C LEU A 20 23.84 0.81 10.79
N ARG A 21 23.43 1.05 9.54
CA ARG A 21 22.06 0.76 9.07
C ARG A 21 21.73 -0.73 9.01
N LYS A 22 22.73 -1.58 8.79
CA LYS A 22 22.59 -3.04 8.79
C LYS A 22 22.53 -3.63 10.20
N GLN A 23 22.81 -2.84 11.23
CA GLN A 23 22.59 -3.31 12.60
C GLN A 23 21.12 -3.70 12.78
N PRO A 24 20.84 -4.72 13.60
CA PRO A 24 19.47 -5.11 13.88
C PRO A 24 18.70 -3.89 14.38
N LEU A 25 17.56 -3.62 13.75
CA LEU A 25 16.66 -2.54 14.14
C LEU A 25 16.29 -2.72 15.62
N SER A 26 16.78 -1.81 16.45
CA SER A 26 16.61 -1.88 17.91
C SER A 26 15.15 -1.76 18.31
N ASN A 27 14.39 -0.95 17.56
CA ASN A 27 12.98 -0.72 17.80
C ASN A 27 12.12 -1.90 17.24
N PRO A 28 11.34 -2.59 18.11
CA PRO A 28 10.52 -3.72 17.68
C PRO A 28 9.43 -3.34 16.67
N HIS A 29 8.88 -2.13 16.73
CA HIS A 29 7.85 -1.67 15.79
C HIS A 29 8.42 -1.51 14.38
N VAL A 30 9.59 -0.88 14.27
CA VAL A 30 10.29 -0.68 13.00
C VAL A 30 10.69 -2.02 12.39
N ARG A 31 11.16 -2.96 13.22
CA ARG A 31 11.49 -4.33 12.79
C ARG A 31 10.27 -5.07 12.24
N ARG A 32 9.12 -5.00 12.92
CA ARG A 32 7.86 -5.62 12.44
C ARG A 32 7.40 -5.00 11.11
N PHE A 33 7.50 -3.68 10.97
CA PHE A 33 7.18 -2.99 9.73
C PHE A 33 8.13 -3.38 8.59
N TYR A 34 9.43 -3.48 8.87
CA TYR A 34 10.46 -3.87 7.91
C TYR A 34 10.21 -5.27 7.31
N THR A 35 9.80 -6.24 8.14
CA THR A 35 9.52 -7.62 7.68
C THR A 35 8.09 -7.83 7.18
N ARG A 36 7.26 -6.78 7.13
CA ARG A 36 5.85 -6.88 6.74
C ARG A 36 5.69 -7.17 5.25
N THR A 37 4.80 -8.10 4.92
CA THR A 37 4.46 -8.48 3.54
C THR A 37 2.98 -8.23 3.19
N ARG A 38 2.09 -8.28 4.18
CA ARG A 38 0.62 -8.21 3.99
C ARG A 38 0.05 -6.79 3.95
N GLY A 39 0.89 -5.77 4.11
CA GLY A 39 0.46 -4.37 4.18
C GLY A 39 -0.31 -3.97 5.43
N ILE A 40 -0.52 -4.88 6.39
CA ILE A 40 -1.23 -4.62 7.66
C ILE A 40 -0.38 -5.15 8.82
N PRO A 41 -0.41 -4.51 10.02
CA PRO A 41 0.23 -5.07 11.20
C PRO A 41 -0.49 -6.35 11.65
N TYR A 42 0.23 -7.48 11.73
CA TYR A 42 -0.38 -8.79 12.05
C TYR A 42 -1.17 -8.81 13.36
N HIS A 43 -0.66 -8.12 14.39
CA HIS A 43 -1.29 -8.02 15.71
C HIS A 43 -2.58 -7.18 15.73
N CYS A 44 -2.92 -6.54 14.61
CA CYS A 44 -4.12 -5.75 14.45
C CYS A 44 -5.22 -6.51 13.70
N LEU A 45 -4.96 -7.74 13.26
CA LEU A 45 -6.00 -8.58 12.66
C LEU A 45 -6.82 -9.24 13.75
N VAL A 46 -8.14 -9.19 13.63
CA VAL A 46 -9.04 -9.98 14.46
C VAL A 46 -8.85 -11.45 14.08
N GLU A 47 -8.41 -12.27 15.04
CA GLU A 47 -8.39 -13.71 14.83
C GLU A 47 -9.85 -14.18 14.72
N ASN A 48 -10.24 -14.67 13.55
CA ASN A 48 -11.53 -15.32 13.33
C ASN A 48 -11.54 -16.67 14.09
N LYS A 49 -11.65 -16.62 15.41
CA LYS A 49 -11.78 -17.81 16.26
C LYS A 49 -13.12 -18.51 16.04
N ASP A 50 -14.11 -17.79 15.50
CA ASP A 50 -15.45 -18.29 15.22
C ASP A 50 -15.51 -19.18 13.95
N GLY A 51 -14.37 -19.42 13.30
CA GLY A 51 -14.21 -20.34 12.17
C GLY A 51 -13.85 -21.77 12.56
N GLU A 52 -13.65 -22.07 13.84
CA GLU A 52 -13.83 -23.44 14.32
C GLU A 52 -15.33 -23.75 14.17
N VAL A 53 -15.71 -24.16 12.97
CA VAL A 53 -16.89 -24.97 12.76
C VAL A 53 -16.65 -26.17 13.67
N LYS A 54 -17.22 -26.14 14.88
CA LYS A 54 -17.55 -27.38 15.54
C LYS A 54 -18.43 -28.08 14.52
N GLU A 55 -17.84 -29.01 13.78
CA GLU A 55 -18.58 -30.12 13.21
C GLU A 55 -19.24 -30.79 14.42
N GLU A 56 -20.39 -30.25 14.83
CA GLU A 56 -21.36 -31.04 15.55
C GLU A 56 -21.74 -32.12 14.54
N TYR A 57 -21.04 -33.25 14.64
CA TYR A 57 -21.50 -34.52 14.09
C TYR A 57 -22.82 -34.80 14.80
N GLU A 58 -23.93 -34.31 14.23
CA GLU A 58 -25.24 -34.86 14.52
C GLU A 58 -25.18 -36.31 14.02
N GLU A 59 -24.93 -37.24 14.94
CA GLU A 59 -25.11 -38.67 14.68
C GLU A 59 -26.58 -38.89 14.34
N ASP A 60 -26.80 -39.26 13.08
CA ASP A 60 -28.10 -39.63 12.52
C ASP A 60 -28.75 -40.76 13.34
N GLU A 61 -29.87 -40.46 14.01
CA GLU A 61 -30.91 -41.46 14.25
C GLU A 61 -32.20 -41.07 13.50
N GLU A 62 -32.45 -41.85 12.44
CA GLU A 62 -33.74 -42.27 11.86
C GLU A 62 -34.70 -41.21 11.26
N GLU A 63 -34.60 -41.11 9.94
CA GLU A 63 -35.70 -41.36 8.97
C GLU A 63 -37.10 -40.80 9.31
N GLN A 64 -37.40 -39.58 8.85
CA GLN A 64 -38.75 -39.23 8.36
C GLN A 64 -38.83 -37.92 7.58
N ASP A 65 -39.33 -38.05 6.34
CA ASP A 65 -39.94 -37.09 5.41
C ASP A 65 -39.32 -35.70 5.17
N GLN A 66 -38.79 -35.58 3.94
CA GLN A 66 -38.06 -34.47 3.35
C GLN A 66 -38.95 -33.25 3.07
N LYS A 67 -38.86 -32.23 3.91
CA LYS A 67 -39.19 -30.84 3.53
C LYS A 67 -37.88 -30.09 3.32
N PRO A 68 -37.61 -29.49 2.15
CA PRO A 68 -36.39 -28.72 1.93
C PRO A 68 -36.37 -27.52 2.87
N LYS A 69 -35.66 -27.65 4.00
CA LYS A 69 -35.32 -26.53 4.87
C LYS A 69 -34.38 -25.64 4.07
N SER A 70 -34.95 -24.61 3.43
CA SER A 70 -34.18 -23.51 2.85
C SER A 70 -33.33 -22.93 3.97
N ILE A 71 -32.04 -23.24 3.96
CA ILE A 71 -31.08 -22.67 4.90
C ILE A 71 -31.12 -21.16 4.65
N PRO A 72 -31.57 -20.33 5.62
CA PRO A 72 -31.45 -18.91 5.45
C PRO A 72 -29.95 -18.61 5.42
N TYR A 73 -29.44 -18.23 4.24
CA TYR A 73 -28.15 -17.58 4.10
C TYR A 73 -28.24 -16.25 4.85
N SER A 74 -28.13 -16.29 6.18
CA SER A 74 -27.87 -15.09 6.96
C SER A 74 -26.45 -14.70 6.58
N VAL A 75 -26.34 -13.75 5.66
CA VAL A 75 -25.09 -13.07 5.34
C VAL A 75 -24.58 -12.54 6.67
N LYS A 76 -23.59 -13.23 7.27
CA LYS A 76 -22.92 -12.72 8.47
C LYS A 76 -22.35 -11.38 8.02
N VAL A 77 -22.79 -10.30 8.66
CA VAL A 77 -22.19 -8.98 8.43
C VAL A 77 -20.74 -9.13 8.86
N GLU A 78 -19.85 -9.31 7.89
CA GLU A 78 -18.43 -9.49 8.13
C GLU A 78 -17.95 -8.20 8.76
N ARG A 79 -17.55 -8.30 10.03
CA ARG A 79 -17.03 -7.17 10.79
C ARG A 79 -15.71 -6.73 10.15
N CYS A 80 -15.36 -5.46 10.31
CA CYS A 80 -14.04 -4.97 9.93
C CYS A 80 -12.96 -5.91 10.48
N PRO A 81 -12.03 -6.40 9.64
CA PRO A 81 -11.03 -7.40 10.04
C PRO A 81 -9.94 -6.83 10.98
N LEU A 82 -10.00 -5.53 11.28
CA LEU A 82 -9.05 -4.84 12.15
C LEU A 82 -9.57 -4.74 13.58
N THR A 83 -8.65 -4.85 14.54
CA THR A 83 -8.94 -4.51 15.93
C THR A 83 -9.20 -3.01 16.09
N SER A 84 -9.94 -2.62 17.12
CA SER A 84 -10.23 -1.21 17.38
C SER A 84 -8.95 -0.40 17.59
N GLY A 85 -8.80 0.72 16.89
CA GLY A 85 -7.59 1.53 16.93
C GLY A 85 -7.54 2.57 15.81
N THR A 86 -6.50 3.39 15.80
CA THR A 86 -6.23 4.35 14.73
C THR A 86 -5.05 3.88 13.89
N TYR A 87 -5.30 3.74 12.60
CA TYR A 87 -4.36 3.29 11.59
C TYR A 87 -4.05 4.43 10.64
N VAL A 88 -2.78 4.61 10.31
CA VAL A 88 -2.33 5.59 9.31
C VAL A 88 -2.10 4.88 7.99
N ILE A 89 -2.56 5.48 6.92
CA ILE A 89 -2.42 4.98 5.55
C ILE A 89 -1.13 5.54 4.95
N LEU A 90 -0.26 4.65 4.47
CA LEU A 90 0.99 5.00 3.81
C LEU A 90 1.03 4.46 2.37
N PRO A 91 1.53 5.22 1.39
CA PRO A 91 1.77 4.69 0.05
C PRO A 91 2.77 3.52 0.08
N ARG A 92 2.45 2.43 -0.62
CA ARG A 92 3.30 1.23 -0.67
C ARG A 92 4.65 1.51 -1.33
N SER A 93 4.67 2.37 -2.35
CA SER A 93 5.89 2.83 -3.01
C SER A 93 6.87 3.47 -2.02
N TRP A 94 6.36 4.30 -1.11
CA TRP A 94 7.13 4.89 -0.03
C TRP A 94 7.66 3.83 0.95
N CYS A 95 6.80 2.89 1.36
CA CYS A 95 7.19 1.78 2.24
C CYS A 95 8.35 0.96 1.63
N HIS A 96 8.28 0.68 0.33
CA HIS A 96 9.36 -0.01 -0.39
C HIS A 96 10.64 0.80 -0.49
N GLN A 97 10.55 2.09 -0.81
CA GLN A 97 11.71 2.99 -0.84
C GLN A 97 12.39 3.01 0.54
N TRP A 98 11.61 3.11 1.61
CA TRP A 98 12.10 3.04 2.97
C TRP A 98 12.78 1.69 3.27
N ARG A 99 12.16 0.55 2.93
CA ARG A 99 12.75 -0.78 3.12
C ARG A 99 14.06 -0.95 2.35
N ARG A 100 14.14 -0.48 1.10
CA ARG A 100 15.37 -0.49 0.29
C ARG A 100 16.46 0.34 0.96
N TYR A 101 16.13 1.57 1.34
CA TYR A 101 17.04 2.48 2.03
C TYR A 101 17.62 1.85 3.32
N MET A 102 16.79 1.15 4.10
CA MET A 102 17.25 0.46 5.30
C MET A 102 18.09 -0.80 4.99
N LYS A 103 17.68 -1.61 4.00
CA LYS A 103 18.29 -2.92 3.71
C LYS A 103 19.67 -2.81 3.05
N THR A 104 19.74 -2.08 1.94
CA THR A 104 20.96 -2.02 1.12
C THR A 104 21.77 -0.78 1.44
N GLY A 105 21.13 0.24 2.02
CA GLY A 105 21.71 1.56 2.12
C GLY A 105 21.89 2.24 0.77
N ASP A 106 21.34 1.64 -0.30
CA ASP A 106 21.33 2.16 -1.65
C ASP A 106 20.00 2.87 -1.89
N GLY A 107 20.06 4.02 -2.56
CA GLY A 107 18.92 4.91 -2.75
C GLY A 107 18.95 6.13 -1.83
N CYS A 108 18.22 7.16 -2.24
CA CYS A 108 18.05 8.36 -1.43
C CYS A 108 17.25 8.03 -0.17
N LYS A 109 17.60 8.71 0.92
CA LYS A 109 16.79 8.75 2.13
C LYS A 109 15.35 9.08 1.73
N PRO A 110 14.34 8.27 2.12
CA PRO A 110 12.98 8.52 1.68
C PRO A 110 12.54 9.89 2.18
N LEU A 111 11.96 10.67 1.28
CA LEU A 111 11.21 11.84 1.66
C LEU A 111 10.03 11.41 2.53
N PRO A 112 9.47 12.30 3.35
CA PRO A 112 8.22 12.02 4.05
C PRO A 112 7.12 11.50 3.11
N PRO A 113 6.27 10.58 3.57
CA PRO A 113 5.21 10.03 2.75
C PRO A 113 4.26 11.14 2.35
N ASP A 114 4.00 11.25 1.05
CA ASP A 114 2.98 12.12 0.52
C ASP A 114 1.67 11.34 0.37
N SER A 115 0.62 11.82 1.01
CA SER A 115 -0.74 11.25 0.96
C SER A 115 -1.67 12.04 0.04
N SER A 116 -1.16 13.03 -0.69
CA SER A 116 -1.91 13.82 -1.65
C SER A 116 -2.59 12.96 -2.74
N PHE A 117 -2.01 11.82 -3.09
CA PHE A 117 -2.57 10.85 -4.05
C PHE A 117 -3.88 10.21 -3.58
N LEU A 118 -4.22 10.32 -2.30
CA LEU A 118 -5.48 9.86 -1.72
C LEU A 118 -6.52 10.97 -1.68
N LEU A 119 -6.23 12.13 -2.28
CA LEU A 119 -7.18 13.23 -2.38
C LEU A 119 -7.72 13.28 -3.81
N CYS A 120 -9.03 13.45 -3.92
CA CYS A 120 -9.67 13.76 -5.19
C CYS A 120 -9.12 15.10 -5.71
N ASP A 121 -8.64 15.13 -6.95
CA ASP A 121 -8.09 16.35 -7.55
C ASP A 121 -9.09 17.49 -7.61
N THR A 122 -10.37 17.20 -7.83
CA THR A 122 -11.45 18.19 -7.93
C THR A 122 -11.89 18.70 -6.57
N HIS A 123 -12.22 17.79 -5.65
CA HIS A 123 -12.89 18.13 -4.39
C HIS A 123 -11.94 18.29 -3.21
N LYS A 124 -10.68 17.85 -3.36
CA LYS A 124 -9.68 17.78 -2.28
C LYS A 124 -10.17 16.97 -1.06
N LEU A 125 -11.09 16.05 -1.31
CA LEU A 125 -11.65 15.11 -0.34
C LEU A 125 -10.96 13.75 -0.46
N ALA A 126 -10.97 12.95 0.59
CA ALA A 126 -10.31 11.65 0.59
C ALA A 126 -10.98 10.65 -0.37
N VAL A 127 -10.19 9.98 -1.19
CA VAL A 127 -10.60 8.86 -2.04
C VAL A 127 -9.96 7.60 -1.47
N LEU A 128 -10.81 6.62 -1.17
CA LEU A 128 -10.34 5.35 -0.62
C LEU A 128 -9.91 4.44 -1.77
N PRO A 129 -8.70 3.86 -1.74
CA PRO A 129 -8.33 2.86 -2.71
C PRO A 129 -9.28 1.65 -2.65
N PRO A 130 -9.77 1.12 -3.78
CA PRO A 130 -10.76 0.04 -3.79
C PRO A 130 -10.35 -1.20 -2.99
N HIS A 131 -9.06 -1.57 -2.99
CA HIS A 131 -8.57 -2.73 -2.24
C HIS A 131 -8.59 -2.50 -0.72
N LEU A 132 -8.42 -1.25 -0.27
CA LEU A 132 -8.56 -0.91 1.15
C LEU A 132 -10.05 -0.92 1.55
N GLU A 133 -10.93 -0.42 0.69
CA GLU A 133 -12.37 -0.49 0.93
C GLU A 133 -12.86 -1.92 1.09
N ALA A 134 -12.57 -2.78 0.12
CA ALA A 134 -12.94 -4.19 0.15
C ALA A 134 -12.40 -4.88 1.42
N PHE A 135 -11.15 -4.59 1.80
CA PHE A 135 -10.57 -5.13 3.03
C PHE A 135 -11.32 -4.65 4.29
N LEU A 136 -11.60 -3.35 4.42
CA LEU A 136 -12.28 -2.80 5.60
C LEU A 136 -13.74 -3.28 5.72
N ASN A 137 -14.38 -3.59 4.59
CA ASN A 137 -15.72 -4.17 4.54
C ASN A 137 -15.75 -5.69 4.83
N GLY A 138 -14.59 -6.33 5.01
CA GLY A 138 -14.48 -7.78 5.20
C GLY A 138 -14.53 -8.58 3.89
N GLU A 139 -14.82 -7.95 2.74
CA GLU A 139 -14.89 -8.60 1.42
C GLU A 139 -13.58 -9.32 1.05
N THR A 140 -12.44 -8.82 1.56
CA THR A 140 -11.15 -9.49 1.43
C THR A 140 -10.48 -9.69 2.78
N THR A 141 -9.82 -10.85 2.95
CA THR A 141 -9.04 -11.18 4.15
C THR A 141 -7.62 -10.60 4.12
N GLN A 142 -7.19 -10.08 2.96
CA GLN A 142 -5.85 -9.54 2.75
C GLN A 142 -5.94 -8.21 2.00
N LEU A 143 -5.23 -7.19 2.51
CA LEU A 143 -5.15 -5.88 1.85
C LEU A 143 -4.49 -5.96 0.48
N PHE A 144 -3.53 -6.86 0.34
CA PHE A 144 -2.93 -7.18 -0.95
C PHE A 144 -3.35 -8.58 -1.33
N ALA A 145 -4.03 -8.69 -2.47
CA ALA A 145 -4.21 -9.98 -3.12
C ALA A 145 -2.81 -10.54 -3.40
N SER A 146 -2.38 -11.52 -2.61
CA SER A 146 -1.23 -12.32 -2.99
C SER A 146 -1.66 -13.06 -4.24
N VAL A 147 -1.15 -12.67 -5.41
CA VAL A 147 -1.26 -13.44 -6.66
C VAL A 147 -0.40 -14.70 -6.54
N LYS A 148 -0.64 -15.48 -5.49
CA LYS A 148 -0.56 -16.93 -5.60
C LYS A 148 -1.93 -17.31 -6.11
N GLN A 149 -2.15 -17.06 -7.40
CA GLN A 149 -3.14 -17.82 -8.13
C GLN A 149 -2.67 -19.27 -8.02
N ASP A 150 -3.08 -19.94 -6.95
CA ASP A 150 -3.33 -21.35 -7.06
C ASP A 150 -4.40 -21.43 -8.13
N VAL A 151 -3.96 -21.75 -9.35
CA VAL A 151 -4.81 -22.14 -10.47
C VAL A 151 -5.45 -23.47 -10.04
N VAL A 152 -6.31 -23.42 -9.04
CA VAL A 152 -7.25 -24.49 -8.77
C VAL A 152 -8.30 -24.31 -9.84
N SER A 153 -8.14 -25.12 -10.88
CA SER A 153 -9.19 -25.48 -11.84
C SER A 153 -10.45 -25.89 -11.09
N SER A 154 -11.29 -24.94 -10.71
CA SER A 154 -12.71 -25.17 -10.46
C SER A 154 -13.45 -24.90 -11.77
N SER A 155 -13.33 -25.86 -12.69
CA SER A 155 -14.27 -26.00 -13.79
C SER A 155 -15.55 -26.60 -13.22
N PRO A 156 -16.72 -25.92 -13.29
CA PRO A 156 -17.97 -26.54 -12.91
C PRO A 156 -18.38 -27.56 -13.98
N ALA A 157 -18.54 -28.82 -13.57
CA ALA A 157 -19.33 -29.79 -14.31
C ALA A 157 -20.79 -29.30 -14.31
N ALA A 158 -21.19 -28.61 -15.37
CA ALA A 158 -22.58 -28.36 -15.69
C ALA A 158 -22.83 -28.86 -17.12
N THR A 159 -23.46 -30.03 -17.18
CA THR A 159 -24.05 -30.62 -18.39
C THR A 159 -25.11 -29.65 -18.93
N SER A 160 -24.78 -28.88 -19.97
CA SER A 160 -25.79 -28.20 -20.80
C SER A 160 -25.30 -28.11 -22.24
N ALA A 161 -26.23 -28.38 -23.14
CA ALA A 161 -25.98 -28.71 -24.54
C ALA A 161 -25.43 -27.54 -25.37
N GLY A 162 -24.42 -27.85 -26.18
CA GLY A 162 -24.27 -27.39 -27.57
C GLY A 162 -24.29 -25.90 -27.87
N VAL A 163 -23.15 -25.21 -27.67
CA VAL A 163 -22.73 -24.06 -28.50
C VAL A 163 -21.21 -24.14 -28.70
N PRO A 164 -20.68 -24.13 -29.95
CA PRO A 164 -19.25 -24.24 -30.17
C PRO A 164 -18.55 -22.92 -29.86
N ARG A 165 -17.72 -22.89 -28.82
CA ARG A 165 -16.76 -21.81 -28.56
C ARG A 165 -15.34 -22.29 -28.85
N SER A 166 -14.72 -21.64 -29.83
CA SER A 166 -13.35 -21.87 -30.28
C SER A 166 -12.30 -21.42 -29.25
N PRO A 167 -11.08 -22.00 -29.28
CA PRO A 167 -10.01 -21.71 -28.34
C PRO A 167 -9.25 -20.44 -28.73
N VAL A 168 -9.00 -19.56 -27.75
CA VAL A 168 -8.13 -18.38 -27.91
C VAL A 168 -6.68 -18.81 -27.72
N GLY A 169 -6.05 -19.21 -28.83
CA GLY A 169 -4.60 -19.25 -28.95
C GLY A 169 -4.07 -17.86 -29.32
N MET A 170 -3.04 -17.38 -28.61
CA MET A 170 -2.24 -16.23 -29.03
C MET A 170 -1.57 -16.54 -30.37
N THR A 171 -2.26 -16.16 -31.43
CA THR A 171 -1.71 -16.07 -32.78
C THR A 171 -1.60 -14.59 -33.10
N GLN A 172 -0.37 -14.19 -33.42
CA GLN A 172 -0.03 -12.92 -34.02
C GLN A 172 -1.00 -12.64 -35.18
N PRO A 173 -1.77 -11.53 -35.20
CA PRO A 173 -2.74 -11.28 -36.25
C PRO A 173 -2.02 -10.72 -37.48
N SER A 174 -1.25 -11.57 -38.16
CA SER A 174 -0.73 -11.27 -39.49
C SER A 174 -1.90 -11.29 -40.47
N GLY A 175 -2.39 -10.09 -40.84
CA GLY A 175 -3.24 -9.92 -42.02
C GLY A 175 -4.75 -9.94 -41.81
N ARG A 176 -5.28 -9.37 -40.71
CA ARG A 176 -6.73 -9.05 -40.65
C ARG A 176 -7.05 -7.95 -41.67
N THR A 177 -7.52 -8.36 -42.83
CA THR A 177 -8.31 -7.50 -43.73
C THR A 177 -9.52 -6.99 -42.94
N LEU A 178 -9.69 -5.67 -42.88
CA LEU A 178 -10.86 -5.05 -42.25
C LEU A 178 -12.12 -5.65 -42.87
N ASP A 179 -13.04 -6.06 -42.00
CA ASP A 179 -14.31 -6.66 -42.40
C ASP A 179 -15.06 -5.72 -43.36
N ALA A 180 -15.60 -6.27 -44.46
CA ALA A 180 -16.23 -5.47 -45.50
C ALA A 180 -17.42 -4.66 -44.95
N ASP A 181 -18.07 -5.18 -43.92
CA ASP A 181 -19.18 -4.53 -43.22
C ASP A 181 -18.74 -3.28 -42.46
N LEU A 182 -17.54 -3.27 -41.88
CA LEU A 182 -16.99 -2.10 -41.22
C LEU A 182 -16.64 -1.00 -42.23
N MET A 183 -16.12 -1.38 -43.40
CA MET A 183 -15.84 -0.42 -44.49
C MET A 183 -17.12 0.23 -45.02
N ASN A 184 -18.21 -0.55 -45.13
CA ASN A 184 -19.51 -0.04 -45.53
C ASN A 184 -20.13 0.89 -44.48
N ALA A 185 -20.03 0.54 -43.19
CA ALA A 185 -20.52 1.38 -42.09
C ALA A 185 -19.81 2.74 -42.03
N LEU A 186 -18.49 2.76 -42.20
CA LEU A 186 -17.70 3.99 -42.19
C LEU A 186 -17.96 4.86 -43.44
N SER A 187 -18.18 4.22 -44.59
CA SER A 187 -18.63 4.93 -45.79
C SER A 187 -20.03 5.54 -45.61
N ALA A 188 -20.95 4.84 -44.93
CA ALA A 188 -22.28 5.35 -44.62
C ALA A 188 -22.25 6.51 -43.62
N ALA A 189 -21.23 6.57 -42.75
CA ALA A 189 -20.97 7.69 -41.85
C ALA A 189 -20.37 8.93 -42.54
N GLY A 190 -20.23 8.91 -43.88
CA GLY A 190 -19.75 10.06 -44.67
C GLY A 190 -18.23 10.20 -44.70
N ILE A 191 -17.48 9.23 -44.19
CA ILE A 191 -16.01 9.25 -44.27
C ILE A 191 -15.61 8.77 -45.67
N SER A 192 -14.89 9.62 -46.41
CA SER A 192 -14.48 9.24 -47.75
C SER A 192 -13.47 8.09 -47.71
N ARG A 193 -13.54 7.21 -48.72
CA ARG A 193 -12.59 6.08 -48.84
C ARG A 193 -11.14 6.57 -48.92
N VAL A 194 -10.92 7.76 -49.49
CA VAL A 194 -9.61 8.41 -49.58
C VAL A 194 -9.11 8.77 -48.18
N ASP A 195 -9.94 9.39 -47.34
CA ASP A 195 -9.59 9.78 -45.97
C ASP A 195 -9.30 8.55 -45.09
N MET A 196 -10.07 7.48 -45.25
CA MET A 196 -9.82 6.20 -44.57
C MET A 196 -8.45 5.62 -44.93
N THR A 197 -8.08 5.63 -46.21
CA THR A 197 -6.75 5.16 -46.62
C THR A 197 -5.63 6.07 -46.14
N ALA A 198 -5.86 7.38 -46.09
CA ALA A 198 -4.92 8.35 -45.53
C ALA A 198 -4.73 8.11 -44.03
N GLN A 199 -5.81 7.92 -43.27
CA GLN A 199 -5.77 7.62 -41.84
C GLN A 199 -5.04 6.30 -41.56
N ARG A 200 -5.27 5.26 -42.38
CA ARG A 200 -4.55 3.98 -42.25
C ARG A 200 -3.05 4.13 -42.49
N ARG A 201 -2.64 4.90 -43.51
CA ARG A 201 -1.22 5.19 -43.74
C ARG A 201 -0.60 5.99 -42.60
N ALA A 202 -1.31 6.99 -42.09
CA ALA A 202 -0.86 7.79 -40.96
C ALA A 202 -0.65 6.93 -39.70
N MET A 203 -1.55 5.97 -39.44
CA MET A 203 -1.43 5.04 -38.32
C MET A 203 -0.23 4.12 -38.45
N LEU A 204 -0.01 3.55 -39.64
CA LEU A 204 1.16 2.71 -39.92
C LEU A 204 2.48 3.48 -39.78
N GLN A 205 2.53 4.72 -40.27
CA GLN A 205 3.71 5.59 -40.09
C GLN A 205 3.99 5.89 -38.61
N LEU A 206 2.95 6.06 -37.80
CA LEU A 206 3.12 6.34 -36.37
C LEU A 206 3.61 5.12 -35.60
N GLU A 207 3.15 3.92 -35.98
CA GLU A 207 3.65 2.63 -35.46
C GLU A 207 5.13 2.41 -35.82
N GLU A 208 5.50 2.69 -37.07
CA GLU A 208 6.90 2.63 -37.54
C GLU A 208 7.80 3.60 -36.77
N GLN A 209 7.38 4.86 -36.58
CA GLN A 209 8.12 5.85 -35.78
C GLN A 209 8.26 5.47 -34.30
N GLN A 210 7.28 4.76 -33.72
CA GLN A 210 7.42 4.25 -32.36
C GLN A 210 8.45 3.13 -32.30
N HIS A 211 8.47 2.24 -33.31
CA HIS A 211 9.41 1.15 -33.38
C HIS A 211 10.86 1.64 -33.55
N GLU A 212 11.07 2.64 -34.40
CA GLU A 212 12.38 3.30 -34.57
C GLU A 212 12.87 3.97 -33.28
N ARG A 213 12.00 4.68 -32.55
CA ARG A 213 12.36 5.28 -31.25
C ARG A 213 12.75 4.24 -30.20
N LEU A 214 12.05 3.11 -30.15
CA LEU A 214 12.41 2.01 -29.24
C LEU A 214 13.75 1.37 -29.62
N GLN A 215 14.03 1.18 -30.91
CA GLN A 215 15.33 0.68 -31.36
C GLN A 215 16.48 1.65 -31.06
N GLN A 216 16.28 2.95 -31.30
CA GLN A 216 17.27 3.97 -30.95
C GLN A 216 17.56 3.99 -29.44
N GLN A 217 16.52 3.93 -28.61
CA GLN A 217 16.69 3.87 -27.16
C GLN A 217 17.45 2.60 -26.72
N GLN A 218 17.23 1.46 -27.36
CA GLN A 218 18.00 0.24 -27.09
C GLN A 218 19.47 0.36 -27.51
N GLN A 219 19.76 1.00 -28.65
CA GLN A 219 21.13 1.25 -29.09
C GLN A 219 21.88 2.24 -28.19
N GLU A 220 21.23 3.33 -27.76
CA GLU A 220 21.83 4.30 -26.84
C GLU A 220 22.23 3.65 -25.50
N VAL A 221 21.39 2.76 -24.97
CA VAL A 221 21.71 2.00 -23.74
C VAL A 221 22.89 1.03 -23.97
N ALA A 222 23.00 0.42 -25.15
CA ALA A 222 24.10 -0.50 -25.48
C ALA A 222 25.46 0.20 -25.67
N VAL A 223 25.48 1.43 -26.22
CA VAL A 223 26.73 2.19 -26.43
C VAL A 223 27.31 2.69 -25.09
N ILE A 224 26.47 3.04 -24.12
CA ILE A 224 26.92 3.41 -22.76
C ILE A 224 27.45 2.19 -21.99
N ALA A 225 27.09 0.97 -22.39
CA ALA A 225 27.49 -0.28 -21.74
C ALA A 225 28.79 -0.91 -22.29
N SER A 226 29.59 -0.21 -23.10
CA SER A 226 30.87 -0.76 -23.60
C SER A 226 32.02 -0.59 -22.58
N PRO A 227 32.97 -1.56 -22.52
CA PRO A 227 33.70 -1.88 -21.29
C PRO A 227 35.19 -1.52 -21.38
N THR A 228 35.73 -0.83 -20.38
CA THR A 228 37.19 -0.74 -20.16
C THR A 228 37.63 -0.97 -18.72
N THR A 229 36.78 -1.50 -17.84
CA THR A 229 37.26 -1.96 -16.52
C THR A 229 36.75 -3.36 -16.16
N PRO A 230 37.64 -4.32 -15.83
CA PRO A 230 37.23 -5.62 -15.35
C PRO A 230 36.89 -5.49 -13.87
N ARG A 231 35.65 -5.11 -13.56
CA ARG A 231 35.15 -5.17 -12.19
C ARG A 231 33.87 -5.96 -12.19
N ARG A 232 33.92 -7.13 -11.51
CA ARG A 232 32.79 -8.02 -11.18
C ARG A 232 31.54 -7.21 -10.79
N ARG A 233 30.72 -6.84 -11.77
CA ARG A 233 29.32 -6.50 -11.57
C ARG A 233 28.54 -7.66 -12.13
N ARG A 234 28.10 -8.49 -11.19
CA ARG A 234 27.01 -9.42 -11.40
C ARG A 234 25.80 -8.51 -11.61
N ASP A 235 25.51 -8.21 -12.87
CA ASP A 235 24.29 -7.55 -13.27
C ASP A 235 23.15 -8.52 -12.95
N SER A 236 22.66 -8.39 -11.73
CA SER A 236 21.31 -8.77 -11.40
C SER A 236 20.43 -7.89 -12.27
N SER A 237 20.07 -8.39 -13.45
CA SER A 237 18.79 -8.09 -14.10
C SER A 237 17.70 -8.47 -13.11
N SER A 238 17.53 -7.57 -12.13
CA SER A 238 16.48 -7.60 -11.14
C SER A 238 15.21 -7.45 -11.94
N SER A 239 14.64 -8.60 -12.34
CA SER A 239 13.24 -8.77 -12.67
C SER A 239 12.47 -7.78 -11.81
N CYS A 240 11.95 -6.73 -12.46
CA CYS A 240 11.05 -5.80 -11.80
C CYS A 240 9.96 -6.71 -11.26
N CYS A 241 9.91 -6.88 -9.94
CA CYS A 241 8.97 -7.81 -9.37
C CYS A 241 7.58 -7.33 -9.80
N ASN A 242 6.61 -8.22 -10.07
CA ASN A 242 5.28 -7.79 -10.53
C ASN A 242 4.64 -6.71 -9.62
N ASN A 243 5.10 -6.63 -8.36
CA ASN A 243 4.76 -5.53 -7.44
C ASN A 243 5.28 -4.16 -7.91
N ASP A 244 6.48 -4.03 -8.48
CA ASP A 244 7.00 -2.77 -9.02
C ASP A 244 6.18 -2.26 -10.22
N LEU A 245 5.61 -3.16 -11.04
CA LEU A 245 4.68 -2.79 -12.12
C LEU A 245 3.33 -2.34 -11.55
N LEU A 246 2.77 -3.08 -10.58
CA LEU A 246 1.55 -2.66 -9.87
C LEU A 246 1.75 -1.34 -9.12
N ASP A 247 2.93 -1.08 -8.56
CA ASP A 247 3.25 0.18 -7.89
C ASP A 247 3.43 1.35 -8.88
N ARG A 248 3.81 1.06 -10.15
CA ARG A 248 3.87 2.05 -11.24
C ARG A 248 2.51 2.34 -11.86
N GLU A 249 1.64 1.34 -11.97
CA GLU A 249 0.32 1.46 -12.57
C GLU A 249 -0.75 1.91 -11.56
N ASN A 250 -0.58 1.54 -10.29
CA ASN A 250 -1.50 1.86 -9.21
C ASN A 250 -0.77 2.65 -8.10
N HIS A 251 -0.58 3.95 -8.31
CA HIS A 251 -0.14 4.87 -7.24
C HIS A 251 -1.03 4.84 -5.99
N ALA A 252 -2.20 4.23 -6.07
CA ALA A 252 -3.16 4.09 -4.99
C ALA A 252 -2.88 2.91 -4.04
N VAL A 253 -1.87 2.05 -4.27
CA VAL A 253 -1.61 0.91 -3.36
C VAL A 253 -1.05 1.42 -2.03
N ILE A 254 -1.69 1.02 -0.93
CA ILE A 254 -1.37 1.50 0.43
C ILE A 254 -1.06 0.38 1.40
N GLU A 255 -0.29 0.70 2.44
CA GLU A 255 -0.11 -0.09 3.65
C GLU A 255 -0.72 0.64 4.86
N LEU A 256 -1.26 -0.11 5.81
CA LEU A 256 -1.70 0.38 7.11
C LEU A 256 -0.56 0.24 8.12
N VAL A 257 -0.35 1.27 8.94
CA VAL A 257 0.56 1.27 10.10
C VAL A 257 -0.17 1.77 11.33
N THR A 258 0.18 1.26 12.50
CA THR A 258 -0.35 1.83 13.75
C THR A 258 0.30 3.18 14.04
N HIS A 259 -0.31 3.96 14.93
CA HIS A 259 0.29 5.23 15.35
C HIS A 259 1.67 5.03 16.00
N GLU A 260 1.86 3.98 16.79
CA GLU A 260 3.14 3.63 17.43
C GLU A 260 4.19 3.25 16.39
N GLU A 261 3.82 2.51 15.36
CA GLU A 261 4.71 2.18 14.25
C GLU A 261 5.13 3.44 13.48
N LEU A 262 4.20 4.34 13.22
CA LEU A 262 4.51 5.62 12.58
C LEU A 262 5.52 6.41 13.42
N LEU A 263 5.25 6.61 14.71
CA LEU A 263 6.16 7.32 15.64
C LEU A 263 7.57 6.70 15.65
N ALA A 264 7.63 5.37 15.71
CA ALA A 264 8.88 4.63 15.66
C ALA A 264 9.63 4.83 14.34
N LEU A 265 8.93 4.87 13.20
CA LEU A 265 9.53 5.19 11.90
C LEU A 265 10.06 6.63 11.85
N GLN A 266 9.36 7.61 12.44
CA GLN A 266 9.84 8.99 12.47
C GLN A 266 11.13 9.10 13.28
N GLN A 267 11.19 8.40 14.42
CA GLN A 267 12.35 8.38 15.30
C GLN A 267 13.56 7.72 14.64
N GLU A 268 13.39 6.55 14.03
CA GLU A 268 14.50 5.77 13.45
C GLU A 268 15.08 6.44 12.19
N THR A 269 14.22 7.04 11.37
CA THR A 269 14.69 7.67 10.12
C THR A 269 15.41 8.99 10.37
N GLY A 270 15.10 9.67 11.48
CA GLY A 270 15.58 11.02 11.77
C GLY A 270 15.31 12.03 10.65
N CYS A 271 14.48 11.68 9.66
CA CYS A 271 14.14 12.53 8.52
C CYS A 271 13.15 13.61 8.89
N TRP A 272 12.31 13.33 9.88
CA TRP A 272 11.09 14.10 10.15
C TRP A 272 11.16 14.84 11.49
N SER A 273 12.33 14.84 12.13
CA SER A 273 12.54 15.49 13.43
C SER A 273 12.54 17.02 13.36
N LYS A 274 12.65 17.62 12.16
CA LYS A 274 12.44 19.05 11.98
C LYS A 274 10.94 19.35 11.92
N GLN A 275 10.42 19.54 13.13
CA GLN A 275 9.03 19.70 13.56
C GLN A 275 8.23 20.84 12.87
N GLU A 276 8.86 21.67 12.04
CA GLU A 276 8.23 22.88 11.48
C GLU A 276 7.63 22.71 10.07
N GLN A 277 7.92 21.61 9.37
CA GLN A 277 7.36 21.37 8.02
C GLN A 277 6.39 20.19 7.94
N PHE A 278 6.33 19.34 8.98
CA PHE A 278 5.37 18.24 9.04
C PHE A 278 4.24 18.59 9.97
N SER A 279 3.35 19.43 9.48
CA SER A 279 1.98 19.21 9.90
C SER A 279 1.58 17.87 9.24
N LEU A 280 1.18 16.90 10.06
CA LEU A 280 0.44 15.70 9.66
C LEU A 280 -0.88 16.04 8.94
N THR A 281 -0.99 17.23 8.33
CA THR A 281 -2.20 17.86 7.79
C THR A 281 -2.88 16.99 6.76
N TYR A 282 -2.13 16.05 6.16
CA TYR A 282 -2.65 15.20 5.11
C TYR A 282 -2.56 13.70 5.45
N SER A 283 -2.10 13.28 6.64
CA SER A 283 -2.09 11.85 6.95
C SER A 283 -3.54 11.34 7.05
N MET A 284 -3.93 10.48 6.11
CA MET A 284 -5.24 9.85 6.14
C MET A 284 -5.24 8.74 7.18
N CYS A 285 -6.16 8.83 8.13
CA CYS A 285 -6.28 7.87 9.22
C CYS A 285 -7.61 7.12 9.12
N VAL A 286 -7.57 5.82 9.40
CA VAL A 286 -8.75 4.97 9.63
C VAL A 286 -8.86 4.73 11.13
N THR A 287 -9.97 5.11 11.73
CA THR A 287 -10.28 4.78 13.12
C THR A 287 -11.31 3.67 13.12
N VAL A 288 -10.97 2.54 13.74
CA VAL A 288 -11.85 1.39 13.90
C VAL A 288 -12.41 1.42 15.32
N GLU A 289 -13.73 1.45 15.42
CA GLU A 289 -14.45 1.44 16.69
C GLU A 289 -14.61 0.00 17.24
N LYS A 290 -15.00 -0.11 18.51
CA LYS A 290 -15.18 -1.40 19.20
C LYS A 290 -16.32 -2.26 18.63
N ASN A 291 -17.29 -1.63 17.97
CA ASN A 291 -18.41 -2.28 17.29
C ASN A 291 -18.01 -2.84 15.90
N GLY A 292 -16.76 -2.63 15.46
CA GLY A 292 -16.28 -3.03 14.14
C GLY A 292 -16.66 -2.05 13.01
N THR A 293 -17.28 -0.91 13.32
CA THR A 293 -17.41 0.18 12.35
C THR A 293 -16.07 0.91 12.21
N TYR A 294 -15.87 1.56 11.08
CA TYR A 294 -14.69 2.36 10.84
C TYR A 294 -15.06 3.72 10.26
N GLY A 295 -14.24 4.72 10.58
CA GLY A 295 -14.38 6.09 10.10
C GLY A 295 -13.03 6.66 9.67
N PHE A 296 -13.06 7.72 8.87
CA PHE A 296 -11.87 8.41 8.39
C PHE A 296 -11.71 9.76 9.08
N SER A 297 -10.46 10.21 9.23
CA SER A 297 -10.17 11.56 9.74
C SER A 297 -10.63 12.67 8.78
N THR A 298 -10.75 12.37 7.48
CA THR A 298 -11.15 13.28 6.42
C THR A 298 -12.46 12.83 5.77
N LEU A 299 -13.24 13.79 5.27
CA LEU A 299 -14.48 13.49 4.54
C LEU A 299 -14.17 12.77 3.23
N ARG A 300 -14.93 11.71 2.92
CA ARG A 300 -14.80 10.93 1.68
C ARG A 300 -15.40 11.68 0.49
N CYS A 301 -14.71 11.62 -0.65
CA CYS A 301 -15.18 12.16 -1.92
C CYS A 301 -16.19 11.22 -2.57
N ARG A 302 -17.48 11.38 -2.29
CA ARG A 302 -18.53 10.49 -2.84
C ARG A 302 -18.73 10.62 -4.35
N GLU A 303 -18.50 11.80 -4.91
CA GLU A 303 -18.71 12.06 -6.33
C GLU A 303 -17.65 11.40 -7.22
N CYS A 304 -16.50 11.06 -6.63
CA CYS A 304 -15.39 10.41 -7.32
C CYS A 304 -15.11 9.02 -6.75
N ASP A 305 -16.01 8.51 -5.91
CA ASP A 305 -15.90 7.16 -5.37
C ASP A 305 -16.37 6.18 -6.45
N SER A 306 -15.42 5.51 -7.09
CA SER A 306 -15.68 4.60 -8.21
C SER A 306 -16.55 3.40 -7.81
N THR A 307 -16.71 3.12 -6.51
CA THR A 307 -17.46 1.95 -6.05
C THR A 307 -18.97 2.14 -6.14
N GLY A 308 -19.49 3.37 -6.22
CA GLY A 308 -20.94 3.64 -6.30
C GLY A 308 -21.75 3.11 -5.11
N LEU A 309 -21.10 2.50 -4.11
CA LEU A 309 -21.70 1.95 -2.92
C LEU A 309 -22.13 3.13 -2.05
N ARG A 310 -23.45 3.38 -2.01
CA ARG A 310 -24.03 4.38 -1.13
C ARG A 310 -23.85 3.94 0.32
N PHE A 311 -22.74 4.33 0.94
CA PHE A 311 -22.60 4.27 2.39
C PHE A 311 -23.70 5.13 3.02
N THR A 312 -24.72 4.49 3.58
CA THR A 312 -25.60 5.13 4.57
C THR A 312 -24.80 5.23 5.86
N ALA A 313 -23.86 6.19 5.90
CA ALA A 313 -23.22 6.55 7.15
C ALA A 313 -24.32 6.98 8.13
N PRO A 314 -24.42 6.39 9.33
CA PRO A 314 -25.20 7.00 10.40
C PRO A 314 -24.60 8.39 10.61
N CYS A 315 -25.43 9.41 10.40
CA CYS A 315 -25.03 10.81 10.44
C CYS A 315 -24.10 11.11 11.62
N ALA A 316 -23.04 11.84 11.30
CA ALA A 316 -22.21 12.57 12.24
C ALA A 316 -23.06 13.23 13.33
N SER A 317 -23.06 12.67 14.54
CA SER A 317 -23.35 13.46 15.71
C SER A 317 -22.17 14.39 15.91
N ALA A 318 -22.36 15.63 15.45
CA ALA A 318 -21.50 16.76 15.76
C ALA A 318 -21.04 16.69 17.21
N SER A 319 -19.73 16.84 17.41
CA SER A 319 -19.10 17.04 18.70
C SER A 319 -19.88 18.06 19.53
N ALA A 320 -20.66 17.56 20.50
CA ALA A 320 -21.29 18.40 21.50
C ALA A 320 -20.19 19.05 22.36
N PRO A 321 -20.27 20.35 22.66
CA PRO A 321 -19.29 21.02 23.50
C PRO A 321 -19.29 20.36 24.88
N ILE A 322 -18.11 19.95 25.34
CA ILE A 322 -17.85 19.43 26.67
C ILE A 322 -18.39 20.43 27.69
N LYS A 323 -19.57 20.15 28.25
CA LYS A 323 -20.11 20.88 29.41
C LYS A 323 -19.13 20.65 30.56
N LYS A 324 -18.43 21.72 30.95
CA LYS A 324 -17.63 21.79 32.17
C LYS A 324 -18.55 21.48 33.36
N THR A 325 -18.49 20.24 33.85
CA THR A 325 -19.05 19.89 35.15
C THR A 325 -18.25 20.62 36.22
N LYS A 326 -18.89 21.61 36.86
CA LYS A 326 -18.46 22.18 38.14
C LYS A 326 -18.35 21.04 39.15
N THR A 327 -17.13 20.70 39.54
CA THR A 327 -16.85 19.89 40.74
C THR A 327 -16.91 20.82 41.95
N ASP A 328 -17.88 20.56 42.82
CA ASP A 328 -17.99 21.17 44.14
C ASP A 328 -16.86 20.67 45.06
N PRO A 329 -16.34 21.50 46.00
CA PRO A 329 -15.21 21.16 46.83
C PRO A 329 -15.65 20.80 48.24
N GLN A 330 -15.51 19.55 48.71
CA GLN A 330 -15.30 19.24 50.13
C GLN A 330 -14.89 17.77 50.34
N ARG A 331 -13.64 17.51 50.76
CA ARG A 331 -13.37 16.85 52.06
C ARG A 331 -11.88 16.81 52.36
N LYS A 332 -11.55 17.38 53.51
CA LYS A 332 -10.29 17.24 54.24
C LYS A 332 -10.00 15.76 54.51
N VAL A 333 -8.82 15.26 54.16
CA VAL A 333 -8.10 14.27 54.98
C VAL A 333 -6.61 14.60 54.93
N GLN A 334 -6.08 14.92 56.11
CA GLN A 334 -4.66 15.06 56.40
C GLN A 334 -3.94 13.73 56.16
N LYS A 335 -2.76 13.75 55.53
CA LYS A 335 -1.66 12.88 55.94
C LYS A 335 -0.31 13.46 55.51
N LYS A 336 0.43 13.91 56.53
CA LYS A 336 1.87 14.15 56.56
C LYS A 336 2.63 13.04 55.81
N LYS A 337 3.57 13.38 54.94
CA LYS A 337 4.84 12.63 54.80
C LYS A 337 5.94 13.46 54.11
N LYS A 338 6.91 13.84 54.95
CA LYS A 338 8.35 14.07 54.73
C LYS A 338 8.82 14.43 53.31
N LYS A 339 9.19 15.71 53.16
CA LYS A 339 10.24 16.20 52.26
C LYS A 339 11.56 15.44 52.54
N LYS A 340 12.15 14.79 51.53
CA LYS A 340 13.60 14.53 51.48
C LYS A 340 14.10 15.06 50.13
N LYS A 341 14.58 16.31 50.17
CA LYS A 341 15.15 17.05 49.05
C LYS A 341 16.58 16.52 48.86
N LYS A 342 16.79 15.57 47.96
CA LYS A 342 18.14 15.12 47.57
C LYS A 342 18.58 15.98 46.39
N LYS A 343 19.35 17.02 46.70
CA LYS A 343 20.03 17.90 45.75
C LYS A 343 21.23 17.13 45.20
N LEU A 344 21.12 16.58 43.99
CA LEU A 344 22.26 16.03 43.25
C LEU A 344 22.83 17.14 42.39
N THR A 345 23.87 17.76 42.92
CA THR A 345 24.83 18.59 42.19
C THR A 345 25.62 17.66 41.28
N VAL A 346 25.42 17.78 39.97
CA VAL A 346 26.30 17.17 38.96
C VAL A 346 27.40 18.18 38.66
N THR A 347 28.62 17.84 39.06
CA THR A 347 29.85 18.52 38.67
C THR A 347 30.20 18.21 37.22
N PRO A 348 30.63 19.19 36.40
CA PRO A 348 31.18 18.91 35.07
C PRO A 348 32.62 18.43 35.22
N ASN A 349 32.90 17.24 34.68
CA ASN A 349 34.23 16.67 34.65
C ASN A 349 35.01 17.30 33.48
N LYS A 350 35.99 18.15 33.82
CA LYS A 350 37.04 18.63 32.93
C LYS A 350 38.20 17.65 33.01
N GLN A 351 38.45 16.85 31.97
CA GLN A 351 39.80 16.35 31.64
C GLN A 351 39.88 16.19 30.12
N ILE A 352 40.37 17.24 29.46
CA ILE A 352 41.10 17.13 28.19
C ILE A 352 42.55 17.32 28.62
N GLU A 353 43.30 16.24 28.62
CA GLU A 353 44.75 16.27 28.77
C GLU A 353 45.37 15.95 27.40
N GLU A 354 46.42 16.70 27.13
CA GLU A 354 47.15 16.85 25.89
C GLU A 354 47.86 15.55 25.48
N LEU A 355 47.92 15.28 24.17
CA LEU A 355 49.04 14.56 23.57
C LEU A 355 49.50 15.34 22.33
N LYS A 356 50.73 15.84 22.44
CA LYS A 356 51.63 16.20 21.34
C LYS A 356 52.21 14.95 20.70
#